data_AF-A0AAN8TJZ9-F1
#
_entry.id   AF-A0AAN8TJZ9-F1
#
_cell.length_a   1.000
_cell.length_b   1.000
_cell.length_c   1.000
_cell.angle_alpha   90.00
_cell.angle_beta   90.00
_cell.angle_gamma   90.00
#
_symmetry.space_group_name_H-M   'P 1'
#
loop_
_entity.id
_entity.type
_entity.pdbx_description
1 polymer ?
#
loop_
_entity_poly.entity_id
_entity_poly.type
_entity_poly.pdbx_seq_one_letter_code
_entity_poly.pdbx_strand_id
1 'polypeptide(L)'
;MDRRVILFRCNWFDVCDEIKGVKKDEYDFVSVNPDRFLKTNEPFVLADQASQVFYANDNSSKGWQVVRKTQPRDSYEIVEQMDDDIVELGSPSQKKRKRTTEVKYIFMN
;
A
#
# COMPACT_ATOMS: atom_id res chain seq x y z
N MET A 1 -19.92 26.83 -6.67
CA MET A 1 -19.48 25.43 -6.44
C MET A 1 -18.05 25.48 -5.94
N ASP A 2 -17.81 25.10 -4.70
CA ASP A 2 -16.46 25.07 -4.14
C ASP A 2 -15.69 23.86 -4.68
N ARG A 3 -14.61 24.11 -5.42
CA ARG A 3 -13.68 23.07 -5.86
C ARG A 3 -12.50 23.05 -4.89
N ARG A 4 -12.53 22.09 -3.96
CA ARG A 4 -11.44 21.86 -3.00
C ARG A 4 -10.79 20.51 -3.29
N VAL A 5 -9.47 20.48 -3.25
CA VAL A 5 -8.65 19.29 -3.42
C VAL A 5 -7.77 19.14 -2.18
N ILE A 6 -7.58 17.91 -1.72
CA ILE A 6 -6.72 17.59 -0.58
C ILE A 6 -5.42 17.00 -1.12
N LEU A 7 -4.30 17.60 -0.71
CA LEU A 7 -2.95 17.14 -1.00
C LEU A 7 -2.25 16.80 0.30
N PHE A 8 -1.48 15.72 0.29
CA PHE A 8 -0.54 15.39 1.36
C PHE A 8 0.87 15.72 0.92
N ARG A 9 1.65 16.33 1.81
CA ARG A 9 3.08 16.51 1.60
C ARG A 9 3.80 15.22 2.00
N CYS A 10 4.61 14.67 1.11
CA CYS A 10 5.26 13.37 1.32
C CYS A 10 6.77 13.47 1.19
N ASN A 11 7.46 12.61 1.96
CA ASN A 11 8.82 12.21 1.70
C ASN A 11 8.77 10.82 1.06
N TRP A 12 9.46 10.63 -0.07
CA TRP A 12 9.40 9.39 -0.82
C TRP A 12 10.56 8.50 -0.42
N PHE A 13 10.30 7.25 -0.05
CA PHE A 13 11.39 6.27 0.06
C PHE A 13 12.03 6.02 -1.31
N ASP A 14 13.31 5.69 -1.32
CA ASP A 14 14.05 5.34 -2.53
C ASP A 14 13.60 3.98 -3.07
N VAL A 15 12.52 3.94 -3.84
CA VAL A 15 12.03 2.69 -4.46
C VAL A 15 12.69 2.39 -5.81
N CYS A 16 13.61 3.25 -6.27
CA CYS A 16 14.34 3.06 -7.52
C CYS A 16 15.59 2.17 -7.32
N ASP A 17 16.12 2.12 -6.09
CA ASP A 17 17.24 1.24 -5.71
C ASP A 17 16.69 -0.01 -5.01
N GLU A 18 16.51 -1.08 -5.78
CA GLU A 18 16.00 -2.40 -5.31
C GLU A 18 16.96 -3.15 -4.39
N ILE A 19 18.15 -2.61 -4.12
CA ILE A 19 19.13 -3.23 -3.22
C ILE A 19 19.21 -2.44 -1.92
N LYS A 20 19.17 -1.11 -1.98
CA LYS A 20 19.46 -0.25 -0.82
C LYS A 20 18.24 0.50 -0.29
N GLY A 21 17.20 0.67 -1.10
CA GLY A 21 16.04 1.49 -0.76
C GLY A 21 14.75 0.69 -0.58
N VAL A 22 14.52 -0.34 -1.41
CA VAL A 22 13.39 -1.25 -1.27
C VAL A 22 13.84 -2.69 -1.45
N LYS A 23 13.24 -3.62 -0.71
CA LYS A 23 13.44 -5.07 -0.88
C LYS A 23 12.13 -5.82 -0.77
N LYS A 24 12.06 -6.97 -1.43
CA LYS A 24 10.95 -7.92 -1.33
C LYS A 24 11.50 -9.26 -0.86
N ASP A 25 10.87 -9.87 0.13
CA ASP A 25 11.25 -11.20 0.60
C ASP A 25 10.53 -12.32 -0.18
N GLU A 26 10.81 -13.57 0.19
CA GLU A 26 10.21 -14.78 -0.42
C GLU A 26 8.70 -14.91 -0.19
N TYR A 27 8.13 -14.18 0.78
CA TYR A 27 6.69 -14.16 1.10
C TYR A 27 6.01 -12.87 0.64
N ASP A 28 6.64 -12.15 -0.29
CA ASP A 28 6.16 -10.89 -0.85
C ASP A 28 5.95 -9.75 0.17
N PHE A 29 6.59 -9.79 1.34
CA PHE A 29 6.69 -8.62 2.19
C PHE A 29 7.64 -7.61 1.56
N VAL A 30 7.17 -6.37 1.44
CA VAL A 30 7.98 -5.24 1.03
C VAL A 30 8.56 -4.59 2.27
N SER A 31 9.87 -4.33 2.26
CA SER A 31 10.52 -3.50 3.27
C SER A 31 11.23 -2.33 2.62
N VAL A 32 11.24 -1.21 3.33
CA VAL A 32 11.89 0.04 2.91
C VAL A 32 13.02 0.39 3.88
N ASN A 33 14.02 1.09 3.36
CA ASN A 33 15.10 1.64 4.16
C ASN A 33 14.74 3.06 4.62
N PRO A 34 14.47 3.28 5.92
CA PRO A 34 14.07 4.59 6.44
C PRO A 34 15.16 5.66 6.33
N ASP A 35 16.42 5.27 6.13
CA ASP A 35 17.54 6.20 5.95
C ASP A 35 17.72 6.65 4.50
N ARG A 36 16.89 6.14 3.57
CA ARG A 36 16.97 6.47 2.14
C ARG A 36 15.66 7.01 1.58
N PHE A 37 15.73 8.27 1.16
CA PHE A 37 14.66 8.96 0.47
C PHE A 37 15.03 9.26 -0.98
N LEU A 38 14.04 9.12 -1.88
CA LEU A 38 14.14 9.50 -3.28
C LEU A 38 14.26 11.02 -3.38
N LYS A 39 15.28 11.48 -4.11
CA LYS A 39 15.43 12.90 -4.45
C LYS A 39 14.51 13.24 -5.61
N THR A 40 13.34 13.80 -5.30
CA THR A 40 12.33 14.18 -6.29
C THR A 40 11.79 15.59 -6.04
N ASN A 41 11.34 16.25 -7.11
CA ASN A 41 10.66 17.54 -7.07
C ASN A 41 9.13 17.41 -6.99
N GLU A 42 8.62 16.21 -6.68
CA GLU A 42 7.18 15.92 -6.53
C GLU A 42 6.80 15.78 -5.04
N PRO A 43 6.71 16.87 -4.25
CA PRO A 43 6.52 16.78 -2.80
C PRO A 43 5.08 16.46 -2.37
N PHE A 44 4.13 16.37 -3.29
CA PHE A 44 2.71 16.22 -2.98
C PHE A 44 2.07 15.02 -3.67
N VAL A 45 1.07 14.44 -3.00
CA VAL A 45 0.19 13.41 -3.56
C VAL A 45 -1.27 13.76 -3.29
N LEU A 46 -2.17 13.41 -4.21
CA LEU A 46 -3.60 13.55 -3.98
C LEU A 46 -4.06 12.56 -2.92
N ALA A 47 -4.97 12.97 -2.05
CA ALA A 47 -5.54 12.08 -1.04
C ALA A 47 -6.18 10.82 -1.65
N ASP A 48 -6.80 10.92 -2.84
CA ASP A 48 -7.40 9.80 -3.57
C ASP A 48 -6.36 8.82 -4.17
N GLN A 49 -5.10 9.27 -4.32
CA GLN A 49 -4.03 8.42 -4.83
C GLN A 49 -3.32 7.66 -3.71
N ALA A 50 -3.39 8.16 -2.47
CA ALA A 50 -2.71 7.57 -1.32
C ALA A 50 -3.52 6.47 -0.63
N SER A 51 -2.83 5.57 0.07
CA SER A 51 -3.44 4.56 0.94
C SER A 51 -2.74 4.54 2.29
N GLN A 52 -3.48 4.28 3.37
CA GLN A 52 -2.88 4.16 4.69
C GLN A 52 -2.12 2.85 4.83
N VAL A 53 -0.92 2.94 5.39
CA VAL A 53 -0.02 1.82 5.67
C VAL A 53 0.48 1.90 7.11
N PHE A 54 0.99 0.80 7.62
CA PHE A 54 1.79 0.79 8.84
C PHE A 54 3.18 0.24 8.55
N TYR A 55 4.14 0.68 9.36
CA TYR A 55 5.54 0.24 9.32
C TYR A 55 5.83 -0.59 10.56
N ALA A 56 6.52 -1.71 10.38
CA ALA A 56 7.03 -2.53 11.47
C ALA A 56 8.52 -2.78 11.26
N ASN A 57 9.29 -2.90 12.35
CA ASN A 57 10.70 -3.26 12.23
C ASN A 57 10.84 -4.60 11.52
N ASP A 58 11.75 -4.66 10.55
CA ASP A 58 12.11 -5.91 9.89
C ASP A 58 13.12 -6.68 10.75
N ASN A 59 12.67 -7.81 11.32
CA ASN A 59 13.51 -8.66 12.16
C ASN A 59 14.62 -9.36 11.35
N SER A 60 14.41 -9.58 10.05
CA SER A 60 15.37 -10.22 9.15
C SER A 60 16.38 -9.21 8.58
N SER A 61 16.11 -7.91 8.68
CA SER A 61 17.02 -6.87 8.20
C SER A 61 17.01 -5.67 9.12
N LYS A 62 17.96 -5.67 10.04
CA LYS A 62 18.13 -4.61 11.03
C LYS A 62 18.21 -3.23 10.36
N GLY A 63 17.40 -2.30 10.87
CA GLY A 63 17.31 -0.93 10.35
C GLY A 63 16.28 -0.74 9.22
N TRP A 64 15.69 -1.82 8.69
CA TRP A 64 14.64 -1.75 7.68
C TRP A 64 13.25 -1.81 8.32
N GLN A 65 12.25 -1.35 7.57
CA GLN A 65 10.86 -1.38 7.98
C GLN A 65 10.00 -2.11 6.95
N VAL A 66 9.32 -3.16 7.38
CA VAL A 66 8.28 -3.84 6.61
C VAL A 66 7.08 -2.90 6.47
N VAL A 67 6.52 -2.81 5.27
CA VAL A 67 5.33 -1.99 5.02
C VAL A 67 4.12 -2.85 4.68
N ARG A 68 3.01 -2.60 5.36
CA ARG A 68 1.75 -3.29 5.11
C ARG A 68 0.59 -2.31 4.99
N LYS A 69 -0.30 -2.59 4.05
CA LYS A 69 -1.56 -1.85 3.88
C LYS A 69 -2.41 -2.06 5.12
N THR A 70 -2.99 -0.97 5.61
CA THR A 70 -3.90 -1.04 6.75
C THR A 70 -5.29 -1.39 6.24
N GLN A 71 -5.87 -2.46 6.76
CA GLN A 71 -7.29 -2.76 6.56
C GLN A 71 -8.11 -1.92 7.56
N PRO A 72 -9.09 -1.13 7.09
CA PRO A 72 -10.01 -0.44 7.99
C PRO A 72 -10.69 -1.44 8.94
N ARG A 73 -10.82 -1.09 10.23
CA ARG A 73 -11.42 -1.95 11.26
C ARG A 73 -12.83 -2.43 10.89
N ASP A 74 -13.58 -1.58 10.22
CA ASP A 74 -14.98 -1.85 9.84
C ASP A 74 -15.08 -2.48 8.44
N SER A 75 -13.96 -2.91 7.86
CA SER A 75 -13.94 -3.66 6.61
C SER A 75 -13.66 -5.13 6.88
N TYR A 76 -14.47 -5.99 6.29
CA TYR A 76 -14.30 -7.43 6.31
C TYR A 76 -14.45 -7.93 4.87
N GLU A 77 -13.65 -8.93 4.52
CA GLU A 77 -13.80 -9.64 3.26
C GLU A 77 -14.88 -10.69 3.44
N ILE A 78 -16.00 -10.52 2.75
CA ILE A 78 -17.02 -11.56 2.67
C ILE A 78 -16.48 -12.60 1.70
N VAL A 79 -15.91 -13.68 2.22
CA VAL A 79 -15.68 -14.88 1.43
C VAL A 79 -17.05 -15.54 1.24
N GLU A 80 -17.53 -15.57 0.00
CA GLU A 80 -18.75 -16.34 -0.32
C GLU A 80 -18.40 -17.82 -0.12
N GLN A 81 -18.76 -18.37 1.04
CA GLN A 81 -18.74 -19.80 1.28
C GLN A 81 -19.78 -20.43 0.40
N MET A 82 -19.32 -21.40 -0.36
CA MET A 82 -20.09 -21.99 -1.41
C MET A 82 -19.92 -23.49 -1.24
N ASP A 83 -20.78 -24.06 -0.40
CA ASP A 83 -20.91 -25.51 -0.27
C ASP A 83 -21.42 -26.05 -1.63
N ASP A 84 -20.78 -27.00 -2.31
CA ASP A 84 -19.93 -28.07 -1.81
C ASP A 84 -18.47 -27.92 -2.26
N ASP A 85 -17.58 -27.75 -1.27
CA ASP A 85 -16.14 -27.44 -1.34
C ASP A 85 -15.78 -26.14 -2.09
N ILE A 86 -16.24 -25.03 -1.50
CA ILE A 86 -15.98 -23.61 -1.83
C ILE A 86 -16.01 -23.34 -3.33
N VAL A 87 -17.22 -23.42 -3.89
CA VAL A 87 -17.50 -22.94 -5.25
C VAL A 87 -17.20 -21.44 -5.41
N GLU A 88 -16.45 -21.14 -6.46
CA GLU A 88 -16.13 -19.81 -6.93
C GLU A 88 -17.30 -19.32 -7.78
N LEU A 89 -18.13 -18.40 -7.28
CA LEU A 89 -19.10 -17.69 -8.14
C LEU A 89 -19.02 -16.19 -7.90
N GLY A 90 -18.98 -15.47 -9.03
CA GLY A 90 -18.85 -14.03 -9.03
C GLY A 90 -20.16 -13.27 -8.76
N SER A 91 -19.96 -12.13 -8.10
CA SER A 91 -20.64 -10.83 -8.22
C SER A 91 -22.07 -10.69 -7.64
N PRO A 92 -22.28 -9.62 -6.83
CA PRO A 92 -23.04 -8.51 -7.39
C PRO A 92 -22.45 -7.12 -7.07
N SER A 93 -22.64 -6.23 -8.04
CA SER A 93 -22.09 -4.88 -8.09
C SER A 93 -22.65 -3.96 -6.99
N GLN A 94 -21.79 -3.53 -6.07
CA GLN A 94 -21.83 -2.16 -5.56
C GLN A 94 -20.52 -1.45 -5.97
N LYS A 95 -20.69 -0.39 -6.74
CA LYS A 95 -19.62 0.32 -7.44
C LYS A 95 -18.60 0.89 -6.44
N LYS A 96 -17.45 0.23 -6.31
CA LYS A 96 -16.18 0.92 -6.01
C LYS A 96 -15.07 0.34 -6.87
N ARG A 97 -14.26 1.25 -7.36
CA ARG A 97 -13.45 1.17 -8.58
C ARG A 97 -12.52 -0.05 -8.59
N LYS A 98 -12.58 -0.77 -9.72
CA LYS A 98 -11.66 -1.76 -10.28
C LYS A 98 -10.36 -2.00 -9.50
N ARG A 99 -10.12 -3.27 -9.18
CA ARG A 99 -8.80 -3.84 -8.89
C ARG A 99 -7.78 -3.26 -9.87
N THR A 100 -6.82 -2.53 -9.35
CA THR A 100 -5.56 -2.35 -10.05
C THR A 100 -4.52 -3.08 -9.23
N THR A 101 -3.97 -4.13 -9.82
CA THR A 101 -2.64 -4.64 -9.52
C THR A 101 -1.63 -3.56 -9.90
N GLU A 102 -1.67 -2.45 -9.18
CA GLU A 102 -0.63 -1.45 -9.15
C GLU A 102 -0.22 -1.44 -7.70
N VAL A 103 1.01 -1.87 -7.45
CA VAL A 103 1.65 -1.56 -6.19
C VAL A 103 1.86 -0.04 -6.19
N LYS A 104 0.82 0.70 -5.83
CA LYS A 104 0.88 2.13 -5.60
C LYS A 104 1.66 2.31 -4.30
N TYR A 105 2.98 2.34 -4.43
CA TYR A 105 3.88 2.72 -3.35
C TYR A 105 3.63 4.19 -3.02
N ILE A 106 2.67 4.46 -2.15
CA ILE A 106 2.52 5.78 -1.53
C ILE A 106 2.55 5.56 -0.03
N PHE A 107 3.72 5.89 0.51
CA PHE A 107 4.11 5.70 1.89
C PHE A 107 3.89 7.03 2.62
N MET A 108 2.75 7.16 3.31
CA MET A 108 2.50 8.31 4.19
C MET A 108 2.99 8.01 5.61
N ASN A 109 3.59 9.03 6.23
CA ASN A 109 3.84 9.16 7.66
C ASN A 109 2.87 10.21 8.22
#